data_AF-A0AAV0USS2-F1
#
_entry.id   AF-A0AAV0USS2-F1
#
_cell.length_a   1.000
_cell.length_b   1.000
_cell.length_c   1.000
_cell.angle_alpha   90.00
_cell.angle_beta   90.00
_cell.angle_gamma   90.00
#
_symmetry.space_group_name_H-M   'P 1'
#
loop_
_entity.id
_entity.type
_entity.pdbx_description
1 polymer ?
#
loop_
_entity_poly.entity_id
_entity_poly.type
_entity_poly.pdbx_seq_one_letter_code
_entity_poly.pdbx_strand_id
1 'polypeptide(L)'
;MSEVLFQIFLPSEESDERETAGTALGVELLMTDMLAQRHLAPCLLALYGDVEQTGFYEKLEHRYNIACLLKYLWKLDGHKPAFFLIAKDNENFVKFAHGLMNHINSLVTDALVAIPEIKILQEEMQDVARWMALDETVREQKESLLSDKERTVTSSLQLANETIHMMSYLTSEIQEPFVKMPELEDRLVSMLNSVIVKLAGPRGLELKVNNPEQYKFRPKVMLKEIVETLLHFAHYPSFLNAVATNGFYDGQVFRKCAHIVARTQLLEPSDVQKLETFVANIAIAAEGAANLEEALGEIPEEFLDPLVCTLMKDPVLLPSGYTMDRSCISQHLLNDQSDPFTRVYLTTSQLQPNINLKTKIEQWVLEQKQKHAAK
;
A
#
# COMPACT_ATOMS: atom_id res chain seq x y z
N MET A 1 18.30 17.50 7.18
CA MET A 1 18.65 16.59 8.30
C MET A 1 18.64 15.13 7.88
N SER A 2 17.57 14.61 7.24
CA SER A 2 17.54 13.22 6.72
C SER A 2 18.71 12.90 5.77
N GLU A 3 19.09 13.85 4.91
CA GLU A 3 20.26 13.74 4.03
C GLU A 3 21.58 13.61 4.80
N VAL A 4 21.77 14.38 5.88
CA VAL A 4 22.97 14.30 6.72
C VAL A 4 23.03 12.95 7.45
N LEU A 5 21.89 12.49 7.99
CA LEU A 5 21.79 11.17 8.61
C LEU A 5 22.15 10.07 7.61
N PHE A 6 21.62 10.16 6.40
CA PHE A 6 21.90 9.22 5.32
C PHE A 6 23.38 9.23 4.91
N GLN A 7 23.94 10.40 4.61
CA GLN A 7 25.32 10.51 4.13
C GLN A 7 26.35 10.12 5.18
N ILE A 8 26.16 10.51 6.45
CA ILE A 8 27.20 10.35 7.48
C ILE A 8 27.07 9.02 8.23
N PHE A 9 25.85 8.54 8.48
CA PHE A 9 25.59 7.47 9.45
C PHE A 9 25.18 6.13 8.80
N LEU A 10 24.69 6.13 7.57
CA LEU A 10 24.34 4.88 6.87
C LEU A 10 25.61 4.22 6.32
N PRO A 11 25.90 2.94 6.61
CA PRO A 11 27.00 2.21 5.97
C PRO A 11 26.87 2.20 4.44
N SER A 12 27.98 2.28 3.73
CA SER A 12 27.98 2.33 2.25
C SER A 12 27.36 1.08 1.61
N GLU A 13 27.44 -0.06 2.28
CA GLU A 13 26.85 -1.33 1.84
C GLU A 13 25.31 -1.36 1.93
N GLU A 14 24.71 -0.41 2.66
CA GLU A 14 23.27 -0.35 2.90
C GLU A 14 22.54 0.55 1.89
N SER A 15 23.26 1.16 0.95
CA SER A 15 22.66 1.86 -0.19
C SER A 15 23.29 1.44 -1.52
N ASP A 16 22.48 0.78 -2.36
CA ASP A 16 22.92 0.32 -3.68
C ASP A 16 23.11 1.47 -4.69
N GLU A 17 22.51 2.63 -4.44
CA GLU A 17 22.29 3.66 -5.48
C GLU A 17 22.93 5.01 -5.17
N ARG A 18 23.11 5.34 -3.89
CA ARG A 18 23.70 6.61 -3.47
C ARG A 18 24.87 6.35 -2.55
N GLU A 19 26.00 6.97 -2.86
CA GLU A 19 27.17 6.90 -2.00
C GLU A 19 26.85 7.50 -0.64
N THR A 20 27.30 6.81 0.40
CA THR A 20 27.31 7.30 1.77
C THR A 20 28.74 7.26 2.28
N ALA A 21 29.10 8.25 3.11
CA ALA A 21 30.38 8.27 3.77
C ALA A 21 30.46 7.20 4.87
N GLY A 22 29.31 6.82 5.46
CA GLY A 22 29.21 5.73 6.45
C GLY A 22 30.29 5.80 7.51
N THR A 23 30.51 6.99 8.08
CA THR A 23 31.67 7.25 8.94
C THR A 23 31.66 6.30 10.13
N ALA A 24 32.82 5.74 10.49
CA ALA A 24 32.92 4.75 11.57
C ALA A 24 32.28 5.26 12.88
N LEU A 25 32.53 6.53 13.23
CA LEU A 25 31.91 7.17 14.39
C LEU A 25 30.39 7.32 14.24
N GLY A 26 29.89 7.72 13.07
CA GLY A 26 28.46 7.84 12.83
C GLY A 26 27.73 6.51 12.97
N VAL A 27 28.27 5.46 12.33
CA VAL A 27 27.71 4.10 12.41
C VAL A 27 27.74 3.58 13.85
N GLU A 28 28.84 3.78 14.57
CA GLU A 28 28.97 3.40 15.99
C GLU A 28 27.91 4.11 16.85
N LEU A 29 27.71 5.42 16.66
CA LEU A 29 26.70 6.18 17.39
C LEU A 29 25.28 5.64 17.16
N LEU A 30 24.93 5.22 15.94
CA LEU A 30 23.64 4.56 15.71
C LEU A 30 23.49 3.26 16.49
N MET A 31 24.59 2.53 16.70
CA MET A 31 24.60 1.25 17.40
C MET A 31 24.61 1.40 18.91
N THR A 32 25.27 2.43 19.46
CA THR A 32 25.53 2.52 20.92
C THR A 32 24.78 3.64 21.63
N ASP A 33 24.39 4.71 20.94
CA ASP A 33 23.77 5.86 21.59
C ASP A 33 22.30 5.58 21.98
N MET A 34 22.02 5.74 23.27
CA MET A 34 20.70 5.43 23.84
C MET A 34 19.59 6.37 23.35
N LEU A 35 19.91 7.63 23.02
CA LEU A 35 18.91 8.56 22.48
C LEU A 35 18.57 8.20 21.04
N ALA A 36 19.58 7.87 20.23
CA ALA A 36 19.39 7.39 18.87
C ALA A 36 18.52 6.12 18.86
N GLN A 37 18.88 5.11 19.65
CA GLN A 37 18.12 3.86 19.79
C GLN A 37 16.65 4.07 20.17
N ARG A 38 16.37 5.05 21.04
CA ARG A 38 15.02 5.28 21.57
C ARG A 38 14.14 6.16 20.68
N HIS A 39 14.73 7.12 19.97
CA HIS A 39 13.96 8.19 19.33
C HIS A 39 14.11 8.27 17.82
N LEU A 40 15.21 7.77 17.25
CA LEU A 40 15.50 7.99 15.84
C LEU A 40 14.47 7.33 14.91
N ALA A 41 14.18 6.05 15.12
CA ALA A 41 13.19 5.33 14.32
C ALA A 41 11.79 5.98 14.38
N PRO A 42 11.21 6.29 15.56
CA PRO A 42 9.94 7.02 15.65
C PRO A 42 9.94 8.37 14.93
N CYS A 43 11.00 9.18 15.10
CA CYS A 43 11.10 10.47 14.44
C CYS A 43 11.18 10.35 12.92
N LEU A 44 11.92 9.35 12.41
CA LEU A 44 12.03 9.09 10.98
C LEU A 44 10.71 8.59 10.37
N LEU A 45 9.97 7.74 11.08
CA LEU A 45 8.64 7.28 10.64
C LEU A 45 7.62 8.41 10.60
N ALA A 46 7.58 9.25 11.63
CA ALA A 46 6.74 10.45 11.65
C ALA A 46 7.12 11.39 10.49
N LEU A 47 8.41 11.67 10.33
CA LEU A 47 8.90 12.50 9.22
C LEU A 47 8.52 11.92 7.86
N TYR A 48 8.61 10.59 7.67
CA TYR A 48 8.23 9.93 6.42
C TYR A 48 6.77 10.22 6.03
N GLY A 49 5.86 10.19 7.01
CA GLY A 49 4.45 10.56 6.85
C GLY A 49 4.26 12.04 6.52
N ASP A 50 4.97 12.93 7.22
CA ASP A 50 4.82 14.39 7.09
C ASP A 50 5.44 14.99 5.81
N VAL A 51 6.32 14.25 5.10
CA VAL A 51 6.99 14.73 3.87
C VAL A 51 5.99 15.18 2.79
N GLU A 52 4.70 14.82 2.89
CA GLU A 52 3.65 15.27 1.96
C GLU A 52 3.52 16.80 1.85
N GLN A 53 3.97 17.57 2.84
CA GLN A 53 3.94 19.04 2.82
C GLN A 53 5.15 19.71 2.11
N THR A 54 6.13 18.95 1.62
CA THR A 54 7.35 19.49 0.95
C THR A 54 7.21 19.58 -0.59
N GLY A 55 8.23 19.98 -1.36
CA GLY A 55 8.15 20.05 -2.84
C GLY A 55 8.33 18.68 -3.54
N PHE A 56 7.62 18.40 -4.64
CA PHE A 56 7.52 17.05 -5.26
C PHE A 56 8.85 16.28 -5.47
N TYR A 57 9.89 16.93 -6.00
CA TYR A 57 11.18 16.27 -6.26
C TYR A 57 12.00 16.03 -4.98
N GLU A 58 11.95 16.97 -4.03
CA GLU A 58 12.59 16.83 -2.72
C GLU A 58 11.92 15.71 -1.90
N LYS A 59 10.61 15.47 -2.10
CA LYS A 59 9.87 14.39 -1.42
C LYS A 59 10.46 13.02 -1.67
N LEU A 60 10.69 12.66 -2.93
CA LEU A 60 11.12 11.31 -3.31
C LEU A 60 12.51 11.02 -2.75
N GLU A 61 13.42 11.99 -2.84
CA GLU A 61 14.78 11.87 -2.33
C GLU A 61 14.80 11.74 -0.80
N HIS A 62 14.05 12.59 -0.09
CA HIS A 62 13.96 12.50 1.36
C HIS A 62 13.36 11.18 1.83
N ARG A 63 12.30 10.69 1.15
CA ARG A 63 11.69 9.40 1.47
C ARG A 63 12.63 8.23 1.19
N TYR A 64 13.41 8.28 0.12
CA TYR A 64 14.43 7.26 -0.15
C TYR A 64 15.48 7.20 0.96
N ASN A 65 16.02 8.35 1.36
CA ASN A 65 17.02 8.43 2.41
C ASN A 65 16.49 7.90 3.75
N ILE A 66 15.24 8.27 4.10
CA ILE A 66 14.58 7.79 5.32
C ILE A 66 14.33 6.28 5.25
N ALA A 67 13.88 5.75 4.11
CA ALA A 67 13.64 4.31 3.94
C ALA A 67 14.92 3.48 4.15
N CYS A 68 16.03 3.90 3.55
CA CYS A 68 17.32 3.23 3.73
C CYS A 68 17.78 3.26 5.20
N LEU A 69 17.64 4.41 5.87
CA LEU A 69 17.95 4.53 7.30
C LEU A 69 17.07 3.61 8.13
N LEU A 70 15.75 3.61 7.94
CA LEU A 70 14.83 2.77 8.70
C LEU A 70 15.11 1.27 8.51
N LYS A 71 15.46 0.85 7.29
CA LYS A 71 15.89 -0.51 6.97
C LYS A 71 17.14 -0.91 7.75
N TYR A 72 18.15 -0.04 7.79
CA TYR A 72 19.36 -0.30 8.58
C TYR A 72 19.06 -0.33 10.08
N LEU A 73 18.32 0.64 10.60
CA LEU A 73 17.92 0.66 12.02
C LEU A 73 17.11 -0.57 12.41
N TRP A 74 16.27 -1.09 11.53
CA TRP A 74 15.50 -2.31 11.77
C TRP A 74 16.38 -3.56 11.97
N LYS A 75 17.59 -3.60 11.40
CA LYS A 75 18.57 -4.68 11.60
C LYS A 75 19.26 -4.60 12.97
N LEU A 76 19.19 -3.45 13.65
CA LEU A 76 19.86 -3.22 14.92
C LEU A 76 18.89 -3.50 16.09
N ASP A 77 19.19 -4.52 16.90
CA ASP A 77 18.35 -4.93 18.03
C ASP A 77 18.06 -3.78 19.02
N GLY A 78 19.01 -2.86 19.20
CA GLY A 78 18.84 -1.68 20.07
C GLY A 78 17.70 -0.74 19.64
N HIS A 79 17.36 -0.69 18.35
CA HIS A 79 16.28 0.17 17.83
C HIS A 79 14.92 -0.52 17.81
N LYS A 80 14.86 -1.86 17.85
CA LYS A 80 13.60 -2.63 17.79
C LYS A 80 12.55 -2.13 18.78
N PRO A 81 12.85 -1.91 20.08
CA PRO A 81 11.85 -1.41 21.04
C PRO A 81 11.21 -0.09 20.63
N ALA A 82 11.94 0.79 19.94
CA ALA A 82 11.42 2.08 19.50
C ALA A 82 10.39 1.95 18.37
N PHE A 83 10.58 1.00 17.45
CA PHE A 83 9.57 0.68 16.43
C PHE A 83 8.28 0.14 17.04
N PHE A 84 8.36 -0.68 18.08
CA PHE A 84 7.16 -1.15 18.79
C PHE A 84 6.47 -0.07 19.61
N LEU A 85 7.22 0.94 20.07
CA LEU A 85 6.66 2.07 20.82
C LEU A 85 5.79 2.97 19.93
N ILE A 86 6.23 3.27 18.70
CA ILE A 86 5.42 4.10 17.79
C ILE A 86 4.13 3.37 17.37
N ALA A 87 4.16 2.05 17.25
CA ALA A 87 2.96 1.25 16.99
C ALA A 87 1.88 1.37 18.10
N LYS A 88 2.24 1.87 19.29
CA LYS A 88 1.30 2.18 20.38
C LYS A 88 0.74 3.60 20.30
N ASP A 89 1.36 4.48 19.52
CA ASP A 89 0.85 5.83 19.23
C ASP A 89 -0.07 5.76 18.02
N ASN A 90 -1.34 5.45 18.28
CA ASN A 90 -2.34 5.17 17.25
C ASN A 90 -2.45 6.29 16.20
N GLU A 91 -2.40 7.56 16.61
CA GLU A 91 -2.61 8.67 15.68
C GLU A 91 -1.44 8.81 14.70
N ASN A 92 -0.21 8.85 15.21
CA ASN A 92 0.98 9.01 14.39
C ASN A 92 1.26 7.76 13.54
N PHE A 93 1.00 6.57 14.09
CA PHE A 93 1.13 5.32 13.34
C PHE A 93 0.16 5.25 12.17
N VAL A 94 -1.12 5.62 12.37
CA VAL A 94 -2.12 5.61 11.29
C VAL A 94 -1.74 6.60 10.18
N LYS A 95 -1.29 7.80 10.52
CA LYS A 95 -0.80 8.79 9.53
C LYS A 95 0.37 8.24 8.73
N PHE A 96 1.38 7.68 9.41
CA PHE A 96 2.53 7.06 8.76
C PHE A 96 2.11 5.91 7.84
N ALA A 97 1.36 4.94 8.35
CA ALA A 97 0.96 3.75 7.61
C ALA A 97 0.08 4.12 6.41
N HIS A 98 -0.83 5.08 6.56
CA HIS A 98 -1.60 5.63 5.45
C HIS A 98 -0.71 6.25 4.37
N GLY A 99 0.22 7.14 4.76
CA GLY A 99 1.17 7.74 3.83
C GLY A 99 2.02 6.71 3.10
N LEU A 100 2.49 5.68 3.82
CA LEU A 100 3.25 4.56 3.26
C LEU A 100 2.45 3.80 2.20
N MET A 101 1.21 3.40 2.51
CA MET A 101 0.36 2.62 1.60
C MET A 101 -0.06 3.41 0.36
N ASN A 102 -0.44 4.68 0.53
CA ASN A 102 -0.76 5.55 -0.60
C ASN A 102 0.45 5.72 -1.52
N HIS A 103 1.64 5.86 -0.93
CA HIS A 103 2.85 6.04 -1.70
C HIS A 103 3.21 4.80 -2.50
N ILE A 104 3.14 3.59 -1.91
CA ILE A 104 3.32 2.33 -2.64
C ILE A 104 2.36 2.28 -3.84
N ASN A 105 1.08 2.55 -3.60
CA ASN A 105 0.07 2.54 -4.65
C ASN A 105 0.38 3.54 -5.77
N SER A 106 0.72 4.79 -5.45
CA SER A 106 1.05 5.82 -6.46
C SER A 106 2.28 5.41 -7.26
N LEU A 107 3.40 5.11 -6.60
CA LEU A 107 4.67 4.80 -7.27
C LEU A 107 4.56 3.60 -8.21
N VAL A 108 3.90 2.53 -7.76
CA VAL A 108 3.68 1.34 -8.61
C VAL A 108 2.74 1.66 -9.76
N THR A 109 1.69 2.46 -9.54
CA THR A 109 0.76 2.84 -10.62
C THR A 109 1.47 3.68 -11.67
N ASP A 110 2.14 4.74 -11.25
CA ASP A 110 2.82 5.69 -12.13
C ASP A 110 3.89 4.99 -12.97
N ALA A 111 4.69 4.12 -12.34
CA ALA A 111 5.70 3.33 -13.04
C ALA A 111 5.09 2.38 -14.08
N LEU A 112 4.03 1.66 -13.74
CA LEU A 112 3.42 0.66 -14.62
C LEU A 112 2.58 1.29 -15.74
N VAL A 113 2.14 2.55 -15.59
CA VAL A 113 1.54 3.34 -16.67
C VAL A 113 2.60 3.86 -17.62
N ALA A 114 3.74 4.33 -17.11
CA ALA A 114 4.79 4.91 -17.93
C ALA A 114 5.65 3.86 -18.68
N ILE A 115 5.80 2.64 -18.14
CA ILE A 115 6.57 1.56 -18.77
C ILE A 115 6.11 1.25 -20.21
N PRO A 116 4.81 1.01 -20.48
CA PRO A 116 4.35 0.75 -21.85
C PRO A 116 4.59 1.94 -22.79
N GLU A 117 4.48 3.18 -22.29
CA GLU A 117 4.74 4.38 -23.08
C GLU A 117 6.21 4.51 -23.47
N ILE A 118 7.13 4.24 -22.53
CA ILE A 118 8.58 4.16 -22.80
C ILE A 118 8.85 3.13 -23.89
N LYS A 119 8.25 1.95 -23.78
CA LYS A 119 8.41 0.88 -24.77
C LYS A 119 7.97 1.32 -26.17
N ILE A 120 6.81 1.97 -26.29
CA ILE A 120 6.31 2.47 -27.58
C ILE A 120 7.29 3.50 -28.17
N LEU A 121 7.76 4.46 -27.36
CA LEU A 121 8.74 5.46 -27.82
C LEU A 121 10.05 4.80 -28.29
N GLN A 122 10.55 3.81 -27.54
CA GLN A 122 11.75 3.07 -27.93
C GLN A 122 11.56 2.28 -29.23
N GLU A 123 10.41 1.61 -29.42
CA GLU A 123 10.09 0.87 -30.65
C GLU A 123 9.99 1.81 -31.87
N GLU A 124 9.40 2.99 -31.71
CA GLU A 124 9.36 4.02 -32.76
C GLU A 124 10.75 4.51 -33.17
N MET A 125 11.65 4.68 -32.19
CA MET A 125 13.04 5.09 -32.42
C MET A 125 13.89 4.00 -33.08
N GLN A 126 13.56 2.73 -32.87
CA GLN A 126 14.24 1.60 -33.49
C GLN A 126 13.91 1.44 -34.99
N ASP A 127 12.73 1.88 -35.43
CA ASP A 127 12.40 1.94 -36.86
C ASP A 127 13.09 3.14 -37.52
N VAL A 128 14.38 2.97 -37.85
CA VAL A 128 15.23 4.04 -38.41
C VAL A 128 14.61 4.69 -39.64
N ALA A 129 13.92 3.93 -40.49
CA ALA A 129 13.33 4.45 -41.71
C ALA A 129 12.15 5.39 -41.42
N ARG A 130 11.24 5.00 -40.50
CA ARG A 130 10.14 5.88 -40.06
C ARG A 130 10.62 7.02 -39.18
N TRP A 131 11.61 6.77 -38.32
CA TRP A 131 12.17 7.77 -37.42
C TRP A 131 12.81 8.92 -38.21
N MET A 132 13.66 8.62 -39.19
CA MET A 132 14.32 9.64 -40.02
C MET A 132 13.37 10.38 -40.97
N ALA A 133 12.15 9.88 -41.16
CA ALA A 133 11.11 10.56 -41.93
C ALA A 133 10.33 11.60 -41.11
N LEU A 134 10.48 11.61 -39.77
CA LEU A 134 9.89 12.62 -38.90
C LEU A 134 10.70 13.93 -38.94
N ASP A 135 10.02 15.04 -38.73
CA ASP A 135 10.64 16.34 -38.56
C ASP A 135 11.64 16.34 -37.38
N GLU A 136 12.73 17.08 -37.52
CA GLU A 136 13.80 17.16 -36.50
C GLU A 136 13.27 17.62 -35.14
N THR A 137 12.38 18.62 -35.11
CA THR A 137 11.75 19.11 -33.87
C THR A 137 10.90 18.05 -33.18
N VAL A 138 10.22 17.19 -33.94
CA VAL A 138 9.40 16.09 -33.39
C VAL A 138 10.29 15.01 -32.81
N ARG A 139 11.42 14.71 -33.47
CA ARG A 139 12.42 13.76 -32.95
C ARG A 139 13.01 14.24 -31.62
N GLU A 140 13.46 15.49 -31.55
CA GLU A 140 14.00 16.09 -30.33
C GLU A 140 12.98 16.07 -29.17
N GLN A 141 11.71 16.39 -29.45
CA GLN A 141 10.65 16.33 -28.44
C GLN A 141 10.41 14.92 -27.91
N LYS A 142 10.40 13.92 -28.80
CA LYS A 142 10.23 12.51 -28.42
C LYS A 142 11.43 11.97 -27.65
N GLU A 143 12.66 12.34 -28.03
CA GLU A 143 13.88 11.98 -27.30
C GLU A 143 13.90 12.59 -25.89
N SER A 144 13.54 13.87 -25.77
CA SER A 144 13.40 14.55 -24.48
C SER A 144 12.34 13.89 -23.61
N LEU A 145 11.15 13.61 -24.18
CA LEU A 145 10.06 12.94 -23.48
C LEU A 145 10.46 11.53 -23.01
N LEU A 146 11.15 10.76 -23.85
CA LEU A 146 11.67 9.43 -23.47
C LEU A 146 12.63 9.56 -22.28
N SER A 147 13.64 10.42 -22.39
CA SER A 147 14.62 10.65 -21.32
C SER A 147 13.96 11.06 -19.99
N ASP A 148 12.98 11.96 -20.04
CA ASP A 148 12.25 12.41 -18.85
C ASP A 148 11.39 11.29 -18.23
N LYS A 149 10.72 10.49 -19.06
CA LYS A 149 9.96 9.32 -18.59
C LYS A 149 10.87 8.26 -17.98
N GLU A 150 11.98 7.92 -18.63
CA GLU A 150 12.94 6.94 -18.13
C GLU A 150 13.52 7.36 -16.78
N ARG A 151 13.92 8.63 -16.64
CA ARG A 151 14.41 9.17 -15.36
C ARG A 151 13.36 9.07 -14.26
N THR A 152 12.12 9.46 -14.56
CA THR A 152 11.01 9.45 -13.59
C THR A 152 10.63 8.03 -13.17
N VAL A 153 10.50 7.10 -14.13
CA VAL A 153 10.17 5.70 -13.84
C VAL A 153 11.24 5.05 -12.99
N THR A 154 12.52 5.31 -13.30
CA THR A 154 13.65 4.74 -12.55
C THR A 154 13.62 5.19 -11.09
N SER A 155 13.46 6.49 -10.83
CA SER A 155 13.42 7.01 -9.46
C SER A 155 12.16 6.55 -8.71
N SER A 156 11.01 6.48 -9.37
CA SER A 156 9.77 5.96 -8.78
C SER A 156 9.87 4.49 -8.41
N LEU A 157 10.42 3.65 -9.29
CA LEU A 157 10.58 2.21 -9.02
C LEU A 157 11.61 1.93 -7.94
N GLN A 158 12.71 2.69 -7.91
CA GLN A 158 13.70 2.61 -6.84
C GLN A 158 13.05 2.85 -5.48
N LEU A 159 12.27 3.93 -5.36
CA LEU A 159 11.58 4.23 -4.12
C LEU A 159 10.45 3.22 -3.81
N ALA A 160 9.77 2.71 -4.84
CA ALA A 160 8.75 1.67 -4.67
C ALA A 160 9.35 0.40 -4.06
N ASN A 161 10.51 -0.04 -4.52
CA ASN A 161 11.21 -1.20 -3.96
C ASN A 161 11.51 -1.00 -2.46
N GLU A 162 12.13 0.12 -2.08
CA GLU A 162 12.46 0.38 -0.66
C GLU A 162 11.20 0.55 0.21
N THR A 163 10.13 1.12 -0.33
CA THR A 163 8.88 1.34 0.40
C THR A 163 8.09 0.03 0.59
N ILE A 164 8.05 -0.84 -0.42
CA ILE A 164 7.47 -2.18 -0.32
C ILE A 164 8.29 -3.04 0.65
N HIS A 165 9.61 -3.00 0.56
CA HIS A 165 10.50 -3.70 1.48
C HIS A 165 10.25 -3.27 2.94
N MET A 166 10.10 -1.96 3.17
CA MET A 166 9.74 -1.41 4.47
C MET A 166 8.40 -1.91 5.00
N MET A 167 7.37 -1.97 4.15
CA MET A 167 6.10 -2.57 4.54
C MET A 167 6.27 -4.04 4.93
N SER A 168 7.02 -4.82 4.15
CA SER A 168 7.22 -6.25 4.41
C SER A 168 7.90 -6.49 5.75
N TYR A 169 9.05 -5.86 6.04
CA TYR A 169 9.73 -6.12 7.30
C TYR A 169 8.97 -5.56 8.51
N LEU A 170 8.31 -4.40 8.41
CA LEU A 170 7.55 -3.85 9.53
C LEU A 170 6.37 -4.76 9.89
N THR A 171 5.63 -5.24 8.89
CA THR A 171 4.47 -6.12 9.10
C THR A 171 4.85 -7.54 9.53
N SER A 172 6.11 -7.95 9.39
CA SER A 172 6.58 -9.25 9.90
C SER A 172 6.49 -9.35 11.43
N GLU A 173 6.65 -8.22 12.14
CA GLU A 173 6.63 -8.16 13.61
C GLU A 173 5.54 -7.23 14.18
N ILE A 174 5.09 -6.22 13.42
CA ILE A 174 4.10 -5.22 13.84
C ILE A 174 2.82 -5.42 13.02
N GLN A 175 1.99 -6.37 13.44
CA GLN A 175 0.76 -6.74 12.72
C GLN A 175 -0.50 -6.11 13.31
N GLU A 176 -0.67 -6.21 14.64
CA GLU A 176 -1.94 -5.86 15.29
C GLU A 176 -2.48 -4.46 14.95
N PRO A 177 -1.67 -3.39 14.85
CA PRO A 177 -2.18 -2.06 14.51
C PRO A 177 -2.86 -2.01 13.14
N PHE A 178 -2.40 -2.78 12.16
CA PHE A 178 -2.94 -2.80 10.79
C PHE A 178 -4.31 -3.47 10.68
N VAL A 179 -4.62 -4.44 11.55
CA VAL A 179 -5.86 -5.24 11.47
C VAL A 179 -6.87 -4.90 12.56
N LYS A 180 -6.43 -4.32 13.69
CA LYS A 180 -7.36 -3.89 14.76
C LYS A 180 -8.07 -2.58 14.46
N MET A 181 -7.59 -1.82 13.47
CA MET A 181 -8.17 -0.56 13.02
C MET A 181 -8.82 -0.79 11.65
N PRO A 182 -10.15 -0.81 11.54
CA PRO A 182 -10.85 -1.16 10.30
C PRO A 182 -10.41 -0.32 9.10
N GLU A 183 -10.19 0.99 9.32
CA GLU A 183 -9.73 1.90 8.28
C GLU A 183 -8.34 1.55 7.74
N LEU A 184 -7.46 1.06 8.62
CA LEU A 184 -6.10 0.71 8.24
C LEU A 184 -6.07 -0.65 7.55
N GLU A 185 -6.92 -1.58 7.99
CA GLU A 185 -7.10 -2.91 7.38
C GLU A 185 -7.60 -2.78 5.94
N ASP A 186 -8.68 -2.02 5.73
CA ASP A 186 -9.28 -1.81 4.40
C ASP A 186 -8.27 -1.18 3.43
N ARG A 187 -7.44 -0.24 3.91
CA ARG A 187 -6.40 0.42 3.10
C ARG A 187 -5.23 -0.51 2.79
N LEU A 188 -4.80 -1.29 3.76
CA LEU A 188 -3.74 -2.29 3.57
C LEU A 188 -4.17 -3.30 2.52
N VAL A 189 -5.36 -3.86 2.67
CA VAL A 189 -5.94 -4.79 1.71
C VAL A 189 -6.07 -4.15 0.32
N SER A 190 -6.59 -2.93 0.24
CA SER A 190 -6.75 -2.23 -1.03
C SER A 190 -5.41 -2.04 -1.74
N MET A 191 -4.36 -1.65 -1.00
CA MET A 191 -3.00 -1.52 -1.53
C MET A 191 -2.46 -2.86 -2.01
N LEU A 192 -2.50 -3.90 -1.17
CA LEU A 192 -1.97 -5.22 -1.51
C LEU A 192 -2.68 -5.82 -2.73
N ASN A 193 -4.01 -5.83 -2.75
CA ASN A 193 -4.80 -6.33 -3.87
C ASN A 193 -4.50 -5.55 -5.15
N SER A 194 -4.45 -4.22 -5.07
CA SER A 194 -4.15 -3.37 -6.23
C SER A 194 -2.77 -3.68 -6.82
N VAL A 195 -1.75 -3.85 -5.98
CA VAL A 195 -0.38 -4.19 -6.42
C VAL A 195 -0.34 -5.61 -7.01
N ILE A 196 -1.01 -6.59 -6.39
CA ILE A 196 -1.14 -7.94 -6.95
C ILE A 196 -1.79 -7.92 -8.34
N VAL A 197 -2.89 -7.19 -8.52
CA VAL A 197 -3.57 -7.05 -9.82
C VAL A 197 -2.65 -6.42 -10.85
N LYS A 198 -1.91 -5.39 -10.47
CA LYS A 198 -0.97 -4.69 -11.37
C LYS A 198 0.22 -5.57 -11.79
N LEU A 199 0.79 -6.36 -10.88
CA LEU A 199 1.97 -7.19 -11.15
C LEU A 199 1.62 -8.55 -11.78
N ALA A 200 0.55 -9.21 -11.32
CA ALA A 200 0.16 -10.55 -11.76
C ALA A 200 -1.01 -10.57 -12.74
N GLY A 201 -1.67 -9.43 -12.99
CA GLY A 201 -2.82 -9.32 -13.87
C GLY A 201 -2.53 -9.54 -15.37
N PRO A 202 -3.55 -9.37 -16.23
CA PRO A 202 -3.43 -9.59 -17.68
C PRO A 202 -2.43 -8.62 -18.33
N ARG A 203 -2.35 -7.38 -17.84
CA ARG A 203 -1.40 -6.36 -18.32
C ARG A 203 0.06 -6.64 -17.95
N GLY A 204 0.34 -7.67 -17.14
CA GLY A 204 1.71 -8.06 -16.80
C GLY A 204 2.57 -8.44 -18.02
N LEU A 205 1.98 -8.79 -19.16
CA LEU A 205 2.69 -9.02 -20.42
C LEU A 205 3.19 -7.71 -21.08
N GLU A 206 2.47 -6.60 -20.90
CA GLU A 206 2.83 -5.27 -21.40
C GLU A 206 4.09 -4.74 -20.70
N LEU A 207 4.36 -5.23 -19.47
CA LEU A 207 5.50 -4.83 -18.64
C LEU A 207 6.85 -5.42 -19.09
N LYS A 208 6.88 -6.17 -20.19
CA LYS A 208 8.13 -6.65 -20.80
C LYS A 208 8.82 -5.49 -21.53
N VAL A 209 9.63 -4.73 -20.79
CA VAL A 209 10.55 -3.70 -21.30
C VAL A 209 11.90 -4.32 -21.59
N ASN A 210 12.61 -3.73 -22.55
CA ASN A 210 14.02 -4.03 -22.76
C ASN A 210 14.82 -3.58 -21.51
N ASN A 211 15.73 -4.42 -21.02
CA ASN A 211 16.59 -4.13 -19.86
C ASN A 211 15.85 -3.59 -18.61
N PRO A 212 14.93 -4.37 -18.00
CA PRO A 212 14.17 -3.93 -16.82
C PRO A 212 15.06 -3.52 -15.63
N GLU A 213 16.27 -4.06 -15.55
CA GLU A 213 17.26 -3.72 -14.52
C GLU A 213 17.73 -2.26 -14.60
N GLN A 214 17.76 -1.66 -15.81
CA GLN A 214 18.10 -0.25 -16.01
C GLN A 214 17.16 0.67 -15.22
N TYR A 215 15.87 0.31 -15.20
CA TYR A 215 14.82 1.07 -14.49
C TYR A 215 14.67 0.63 -13.03
N LYS A 216 15.55 -0.23 -12.53
CA LYS A 216 15.42 -0.88 -11.21
C LYS A 216 14.08 -1.60 -11.04
N PHE A 217 13.49 -2.05 -12.15
CA PHE A 217 12.23 -2.76 -12.13
C PHE A 217 12.45 -4.21 -11.70
N ARG A 218 12.14 -4.52 -10.44
CA ARG A 218 12.31 -5.86 -9.84
C ARG A 218 10.94 -6.50 -9.53
N PRO A 219 10.07 -6.78 -10.53
CA PRO A 219 8.69 -7.20 -10.30
C PRO A 219 8.57 -8.50 -9.51
N LYS A 220 9.55 -9.40 -9.63
CA LYS A 220 9.60 -10.65 -8.85
C LYS A 220 9.85 -10.39 -7.37
N VAL A 221 10.74 -9.45 -7.03
CA VAL A 221 11.04 -9.08 -5.64
C VAL A 221 9.84 -8.36 -5.04
N MET A 222 9.28 -7.38 -5.77
CA MET A 222 8.06 -6.69 -5.35
C MET A 222 6.91 -7.68 -5.10
N LEU A 223 6.68 -8.62 -6.02
CA LEU A 223 5.63 -9.63 -5.86
C LEU A 223 5.88 -10.51 -4.64
N LYS A 224 7.14 -10.94 -4.43
CA LYS A 224 7.54 -11.73 -3.26
C LYS A 224 7.18 -11.00 -1.95
N GLU A 225 7.60 -9.75 -1.80
CA GLU A 225 7.41 -8.98 -0.57
C GLU A 225 5.94 -8.63 -0.31
N ILE A 226 5.16 -8.37 -1.38
CA ILE A 226 3.71 -8.17 -1.27
C ILE A 226 3.01 -9.45 -0.81
N VAL A 227 3.44 -10.61 -1.32
CA VAL A 227 2.90 -11.91 -0.90
C VAL A 227 3.32 -12.26 0.53
N GLU A 228 4.58 -12.02 0.92
CA GLU A 228 5.03 -12.15 2.32
C GLU A 228 4.18 -11.28 3.24
N THR A 229 3.92 -10.03 2.85
CA THR A 229 3.05 -9.11 3.58
C THR A 229 1.63 -9.66 3.72
N LEU A 230 1.02 -10.21 2.66
CA LEU A 230 -0.28 -10.89 2.76
C LEU A 230 -0.25 -12.05 3.76
N LEU A 231 0.82 -12.86 3.74
CA LEU A 231 0.97 -14.01 4.62
C LEU A 231 1.20 -13.63 6.08
N HIS A 232 1.79 -12.45 6.37
CA HIS A 232 1.87 -11.93 7.74
C HIS A 232 0.51 -11.75 8.39
N PHE A 233 -0.57 -11.60 7.61
CA PHE A 233 -1.92 -11.40 8.12
C PHE A 233 -2.86 -12.58 7.87
N ALA A 234 -2.39 -13.66 7.25
CA ALA A 234 -3.23 -14.78 6.82
C ALA A 234 -3.96 -15.51 7.97
N HIS A 235 -3.47 -15.39 9.22
CA HIS A 235 -4.13 -15.95 10.40
C HIS A 235 -5.24 -15.07 10.97
N TYR A 236 -5.43 -13.84 10.51
CA TYR A 236 -6.52 -12.97 10.93
C TYR A 236 -7.77 -13.23 10.09
N PRO A 237 -8.89 -13.68 10.68
CA PRO A 237 -10.11 -13.92 9.93
C PRO A 237 -10.73 -12.64 9.33
N SER A 238 -10.57 -11.49 9.99
CA SER A 238 -11.01 -10.19 9.47
C SER A 238 -10.31 -9.86 8.15
N PHE A 239 -8.99 -10.03 8.13
CA PHE A 239 -8.14 -9.72 6.98
C PHE A 239 -8.51 -10.56 5.77
N LEU A 240 -8.75 -11.86 5.96
CA LEU A 240 -9.18 -12.75 4.89
C LEU A 240 -10.49 -12.28 4.23
N ASN A 241 -11.47 -11.91 5.04
CA ASN A 241 -12.75 -11.40 4.54
C ASN A 241 -12.58 -10.02 3.87
N ALA A 242 -11.75 -9.15 4.43
CA ALA A 242 -11.42 -7.87 3.83
C ALA A 242 -10.78 -8.07 2.44
N VAL A 243 -9.81 -8.98 2.30
CA VAL A 243 -9.20 -9.32 0.99
C VAL A 243 -10.25 -9.82 -0.01
N ALA A 244 -11.15 -10.72 0.42
CA ALA A 244 -12.15 -11.33 -0.44
C ALA A 244 -13.23 -10.35 -0.94
N THR A 245 -13.60 -9.36 -0.12
CA THR A 245 -14.68 -8.40 -0.41
C THR A 245 -14.19 -7.07 -0.98
N ASN A 246 -12.86 -6.89 -1.09
CA ASN A 246 -12.28 -5.66 -1.61
C ASN A 246 -12.50 -5.52 -3.12
N GLY A 247 -12.79 -4.31 -3.60
CA GLY A 247 -13.08 -4.06 -5.02
C GLY A 247 -11.94 -4.35 -6.00
N PHE A 248 -10.69 -4.47 -5.53
CA PHE A 248 -9.56 -4.90 -6.36
C PHE A 248 -9.35 -6.42 -6.36
N TYR A 249 -10.15 -7.20 -5.64
CA TYR A 249 -10.00 -8.65 -5.62
C TYR A 249 -10.37 -9.28 -6.98
N ASP A 250 -9.46 -10.09 -7.51
CA ASP A 250 -9.69 -10.93 -8.69
C ASP A 250 -9.15 -12.34 -8.41
N GLY A 251 -10.06 -13.30 -8.25
CA GLY A 251 -9.70 -14.68 -7.94
C GLY A 251 -8.83 -15.36 -9.00
N GLN A 252 -8.94 -14.99 -10.29
CA GLN A 252 -8.05 -15.52 -11.33
C GLN A 252 -6.64 -14.97 -11.17
N VAL A 253 -6.51 -13.67 -10.85
CA VAL A 253 -5.21 -13.05 -10.64
C VAL A 253 -4.51 -13.60 -9.40
N PHE A 254 -5.23 -13.83 -8.30
CA PHE A 254 -4.67 -14.46 -7.10
C PHE A 254 -4.18 -15.89 -7.36
N ARG A 255 -4.95 -16.71 -8.09
CA ARG A 255 -4.50 -18.05 -8.51
C ARG A 255 -3.26 -17.99 -9.40
N LYS A 256 -3.23 -17.04 -10.35
CA LYS A 256 -2.06 -16.82 -11.21
C LYS A 256 -0.84 -16.36 -10.41
N CYS A 257 -1.03 -15.50 -9.41
CA CYS A 257 0.01 -15.06 -8.49
C CYS A 257 0.63 -16.27 -7.76
N ALA A 258 -0.19 -17.11 -7.14
CA ALA A 258 0.28 -18.33 -6.48
C ALA A 258 1.08 -19.24 -7.43
N HIS A 259 0.59 -19.43 -8.66
CA HIS A 259 1.30 -20.19 -9.68
C HIS A 259 2.65 -19.56 -10.07
N ILE A 260 2.72 -18.23 -10.23
CA ILE A 260 3.97 -17.52 -10.54
C ILE A 260 4.97 -17.74 -9.41
N VAL A 261 4.57 -17.53 -8.15
CA VAL A 261 5.43 -17.69 -6.97
C VAL A 261 5.97 -19.11 -6.86
N ALA A 262 5.11 -20.12 -6.99
CA ALA A 262 5.50 -21.53 -6.96
C ALA A 262 6.48 -21.89 -8.09
N ARG A 263 6.19 -21.49 -9.32
CA ARG A 263 7.02 -21.80 -10.50
C ARG A 263 8.38 -21.11 -10.45
N THR A 264 8.44 -19.90 -9.91
CA THR A 264 9.67 -19.09 -9.88
C THR A 264 10.49 -19.30 -8.62
N GLN A 265 10.02 -20.12 -7.68
CA GLN A 265 10.68 -20.42 -6.40
C GLN A 265 11.02 -19.13 -5.62
N LEU A 266 10.12 -18.16 -5.64
CA LEU A 266 10.33 -16.89 -4.94
C LEU A 266 10.18 -17.01 -3.42
N LEU A 267 9.42 -18.00 -2.97
CA LEU A 267 9.20 -18.30 -1.56
C LEU A 267 9.63 -19.73 -1.25
N GLU A 268 9.89 -19.98 0.03
CA GLU A 268 10.11 -21.32 0.56
C GLU A 268 8.88 -22.21 0.35
N PRO A 269 9.04 -23.54 0.14
CA PRO A 269 7.92 -24.44 -0.13
C PRO A 269 6.79 -24.39 0.91
N SER A 270 7.13 -24.15 2.18
CA SER A 270 6.13 -23.99 3.25
C SER A 270 5.26 -22.75 3.06
N ASP A 271 5.84 -21.65 2.59
CA ASP A 271 5.10 -20.40 2.40
C ASP A 271 4.29 -20.43 1.10
N VAL A 272 4.77 -21.15 0.08
CA VAL A 272 3.96 -21.49 -1.10
C VAL A 272 2.69 -22.24 -0.70
N GLN A 273 2.80 -23.24 0.17
CA GLN A 273 1.63 -24.00 0.66
C GLN A 273 0.67 -23.12 1.49
N LYS A 274 1.20 -22.24 2.34
CA LYS A 274 0.39 -21.26 3.08
C LYS A 274 -0.36 -20.34 2.10
N LEU A 275 0.30 -19.87 1.06
CA LEU A 275 -0.31 -19.02 0.03
C LEU A 275 -1.41 -19.74 -0.73
N GLU A 276 -1.20 -20.99 -1.14
CA GLU A 276 -2.23 -21.80 -1.82
C GLU A 276 -3.47 -21.97 -0.92
N THR A 277 -3.25 -22.26 0.35
CA THR A 277 -4.32 -22.37 1.35
C THR A 277 -5.05 -21.04 1.54
N PHE A 278 -4.31 -19.95 1.64
CA PHE A 278 -4.86 -18.60 1.79
C PHE A 278 -5.70 -18.20 0.58
N VAL A 279 -5.22 -18.43 -0.64
CA VAL A 279 -5.95 -18.16 -1.88
C VAL A 279 -7.23 -19.00 -1.98
N ALA A 280 -7.19 -20.27 -1.57
CA ALA A 280 -8.38 -21.12 -1.54
C ALA A 280 -9.42 -20.59 -0.54
N ASN A 281 -8.98 -20.19 0.65
CA ASN A 281 -9.88 -19.65 1.68
C ASN A 281 -10.48 -18.29 1.28
N ILE A 282 -9.70 -17.41 0.64
CA ILE A 282 -10.22 -16.15 0.08
C ILE A 282 -11.30 -16.44 -0.97
N ALA A 283 -11.09 -17.42 -1.85
CA ALA A 283 -12.07 -17.78 -2.86
C ALA A 283 -13.40 -18.25 -2.24
N ILE A 284 -13.34 -19.07 -1.18
CA ILE A 284 -14.52 -19.49 -0.41
C ILE A 284 -15.21 -18.29 0.24
N ALA A 285 -14.45 -17.38 0.85
CA ALA A 285 -15.02 -16.19 1.48
C ALA A 285 -15.67 -15.23 0.46
N ALA A 286 -15.06 -15.09 -0.73
CA ALA A 286 -15.60 -14.27 -1.81
C ALA A 286 -16.91 -14.85 -2.36
N GLU A 287 -16.99 -16.17 -2.54
CA GLU A 287 -18.22 -16.86 -2.91
C GLU A 287 -19.29 -16.70 -1.83
N GLY A 288 -18.92 -16.85 -0.55
CA GLY A 288 -19.82 -16.60 0.58
C GLY A 288 -20.35 -15.16 0.62
N ALA A 289 -19.52 -14.18 0.29
CA ALA A 289 -19.92 -12.77 0.21
C ALA A 289 -20.85 -12.51 -0.98
N ALA A 290 -20.58 -13.09 -2.15
CA ALA A 290 -21.45 -12.98 -3.32
C ALA A 290 -22.82 -13.62 -3.08
N ASN A 291 -22.86 -14.81 -2.46
CA ASN A 291 -24.11 -15.47 -2.06
C ASN A 291 -24.88 -14.65 -1.04
N LEU A 292 -24.17 -13.96 -0.12
CA LEU A 292 -24.81 -13.04 0.81
C LEU A 292 -25.42 -11.84 0.09
N GLU A 293 -24.70 -11.22 -0.84
CA GLU A 293 -25.21 -10.10 -1.63
C GLU A 293 -26.48 -10.49 -2.40
N GLU A 294 -26.49 -11.68 -3.02
CA GLU A 294 -27.67 -12.25 -3.67
C GLU A 294 -28.83 -12.48 -2.68
N ALA A 295 -28.53 -12.96 -1.47
CA ALA A 295 -29.53 -13.16 -0.43
C ALA A 295 -30.13 -11.85 0.11
N LEU A 296 -29.33 -10.78 0.18
CA LEU A 296 -29.76 -9.47 0.67
C LEU A 296 -30.64 -8.74 -0.35
N GLY A 297 -30.36 -8.89 -1.65
CA GLY A 297 -31.12 -8.24 -2.71
C GLY A 297 -31.10 -6.71 -2.59
N GLU A 298 -32.25 -6.06 -2.82
CA GLU A 298 -32.36 -4.61 -2.71
C GLU A 298 -32.31 -4.15 -1.25
N ILE A 299 -31.24 -3.42 -0.92
CA ILE A 299 -30.99 -2.89 0.41
C ILE A 299 -31.78 -1.58 0.60
N PRO A 300 -32.56 -1.43 1.69
CA PRO A 300 -33.23 -0.17 2.01
C PRO A 300 -32.25 1.01 2.10
N GLU A 301 -32.63 2.16 1.55
CA GLU A 301 -31.77 3.37 1.52
C GLU A 301 -31.30 3.81 2.92
N GLU A 302 -32.13 3.62 3.95
CA GLU A 302 -31.78 3.95 5.34
C GLU A 302 -30.63 3.11 5.93
N PHE A 303 -30.27 1.99 5.29
CA PHE A 303 -29.16 1.12 5.70
C PHE A 303 -27.90 1.34 4.86
N LEU A 304 -27.98 2.13 3.79
CA LEU A 304 -26.87 2.43 2.90
C LEU A 304 -26.06 3.62 3.42
N ASP A 305 -24.75 3.52 3.29
CA ASP A 305 -23.86 4.65 3.50
C ASP A 305 -24.14 5.72 2.42
N PRO A 306 -24.31 7.00 2.79
CA PRO A 306 -24.70 8.07 1.87
C PRO A 306 -23.62 8.46 0.85
N LEU A 307 -22.34 8.10 1.03
CA LEU A 307 -21.28 8.37 0.06
C LEU A 307 -20.98 7.17 -0.83
N VAL A 308 -20.84 5.98 -0.24
CA VAL A 308 -20.42 4.79 -0.99
C VAL A 308 -21.59 3.91 -1.44
N CYS A 309 -22.81 4.20 -0.99
CA CYS A 309 -24.04 3.47 -1.35
C CYS A 309 -23.93 1.95 -1.10
N THR A 310 -23.24 1.56 -0.03
CA THR A 310 -23.13 0.16 0.43
C THR A 310 -23.70 0.00 1.82
N LEU A 311 -24.04 -1.23 2.23
CA LEU A 311 -24.58 -1.50 3.56
C LEU A 311 -23.63 -1.04 4.68
N MET A 312 -24.12 -0.19 5.59
CA MET A 312 -23.36 0.21 6.76
C MET A 312 -23.14 -0.98 7.71
N LYS A 313 -21.89 -1.21 8.11
CA LYS A 313 -21.48 -2.24 9.08
C LYS A 313 -21.39 -1.66 10.50
N ASP A 314 -20.88 -0.44 10.64
CA ASP A 314 -20.80 0.27 11.91
C ASP A 314 -21.31 1.71 11.75
N PRO A 315 -22.64 1.92 11.72
CA PRO A 315 -23.21 3.23 11.50
C PRO A 315 -22.87 4.19 12.66
N VAL A 316 -22.37 5.38 12.32
CA VAL A 316 -22.03 6.46 13.25
C VAL A 316 -22.77 7.74 12.87
N LEU A 317 -23.26 8.44 13.88
CA LEU A 317 -23.93 9.73 13.78
C LEU A 317 -22.89 10.85 13.85
N LEU A 318 -22.91 11.72 12.85
CA LEU A 318 -22.14 12.96 12.80
C LEU A 318 -22.91 14.06 13.57
N PRO A 319 -22.21 15.09 14.10
CA PRO A 319 -22.86 16.25 14.74
C PRO A 319 -23.86 16.99 13.84
N SER A 320 -23.69 16.88 12.52
CA SER A 320 -24.61 17.42 11.50
C SER A 320 -25.94 16.67 11.40
N GLY A 321 -26.07 15.50 12.04
CA GLY A 321 -27.26 14.65 12.01
C GLY A 321 -27.24 13.58 10.93
N TYR A 322 -26.26 13.58 10.02
CA TYR A 322 -26.06 12.51 9.05
C TYR A 322 -25.52 11.24 9.73
N THR A 323 -25.93 10.08 9.24
CA THR A 323 -25.33 8.79 9.64
C THR A 323 -24.56 8.22 8.47
N MET A 324 -23.37 7.69 8.76
CA MET A 324 -22.46 7.08 7.79
C MET A 324 -21.80 5.86 8.41
N ASP A 325 -21.14 5.02 7.61
CA ASP A 325 -20.27 3.99 8.14
C ASP A 325 -19.01 4.61 8.76
N ARG A 326 -18.57 4.06 9.92
CA ARG A 326 -17.37 4.51 10.62
C ARG A 326 -16.14 4.51 9.71
N SER A 327 -15.94 3.46 8.90
CA SER A 327 -14.72 3.38 8.08
C SER A 327 -14.68 4.48 7.02
N CYS A 328 -15.86 4.80 6.44
CA CYS A 328 -16.01 5.84 5.43
C CYS A 328 -15.66 7.23 5.99
N ILE A 329 -16.25 7.62 7.13
CA ILE A 329 -15.99 8.93 7.73
C ILE A 329 -14.57 9.05 8.28
N SER A 330 -14.04 8.01 8.91
CA SER A 330 -12.66 8.02 9.38
C SER A 330 -11.66 8.15 8.22
N GLN A 331 -11.92 7.51 7.08
CA GLN A 331 -11.13 7.71 5.86
C GLN A 331 -11.18 9.16 5.36
N HIS A 332 -12.36 9.77 5.34
CA HIS A 332 -12.51 11.17 4.96
C HIS A 332 -11.67 12.08 5.88
N LEU A 333 -11.78 11.91 7.19
CA LEU A 333 -11.08 12.71 8.20
C LEU A 333 -9.55 12.58 8.19
N LEU A 334 -9.02 11.50 7.62
CA LEU A 334 -7.58 11.33 7.40
C LEU A 334 -7.06 12.16 6.21
N ASN A 335 -7.93 12.55 5.29
CA ASN A 335 -7.59 13.38 4.13
C ASN A 335 -8.01 14.84 4.34
N ASP A 336 -9.20 15.06 4.91
CA ASP A 336 -9.79 16.37 5.18
C ASP A 336 -10.57 16.34 6.49
N GLN A 337 -10.20 17.19 7.46
CA GLN A 337 -10.82 17.26 8.79
C GLN A 337 -12.12 18.06 8.76
N SER A 338 -13.04 17.69 7.86
CA SER A 338 -14.34 18.33 7.70
C SER A 338 -15.46 17.30 7.65
N ASP A 339 -16.68 17.75 7.85
CA ASP A 339 -17.88 16.96 7.60
C ASP A 339 -18.12 16.91 6.08
N PRO A 340 -18.27 15.72 5.47
CA PRO A 340 -18.33 15.59 4.01
C PRO A 340 -19.56 16.25 3.37
N PHE A 341 -20.60 16.56 4.15
CA PHE A 341 -21.84 17.18 3.65
C PHE A 341 -21.89 18.68 3.92
N THR A 342 -21.41 19.12 5.08
CA THR A 342 -21.51 20.51 5.54
C THR A 342 -20.20 21.29 5.46
N ARG A 343 -19.07 20.59 5.28
CA ARG A 343 -17.69 21.12 5.29
C ARG A 343 -17.30 21.83 6.59
N VAL A 344 -18.03 21.57 7.68
CA VAL A 344 -17.71 22.08 9.03
C VAL A 344 -16.59 21.22 9.62
N TYR A 345 -15.67 21.84 10.36
CA TYR A 345 -14.57 21.11 11.01
C TYR A 345 -15.10 19.99 11.90
N LEU A 346 -14.58 18.78 11.67
CA LEU A 346 -15.03 17.55 12.33
C LEU A 346 -13.82 16.70 12.74
N THR A 347 -13.95 15.99 13.86
CA THR A 347 -12.92 15.08 14.37
C THR A 347 -13.53 13.74 14.74
N THR A 348 -12.72 12.68 14.71
CA THR A 348 -13.17 11.31 15.03
C THR A 348 -13.77 11.18 16.43
N SER A 349 -13.32 11.98 17.40
CA SER A 349 -13.87 12.02 18.76
C SER A 349 -15.31 12.55 18.86
N GLN A 350 -15.79 13.26 17.84
CA GLN A 350 -17.14 13.81 17.82
C GLN A 350 -18.18 12.82 17.25
N LEU A 351 -17.72 11.69 16.71
CA LEU A 351 -18.59 10.67 16.11
C LEU A 351 -19.26 9.84 17.19
N GLN A 352 -20.58 9.65 17.10
CA GLN A 352 -21.35 8.86 18.06
C GLN A 352 -21.84 7.54 17.43
N PRO A 353 -21.65 6.37 18.05
CA PRO A 353 -22.20 5.12 17.52
C PRO A 353 -23.73 5.15 17.41
N ASN A 354 -24.28 4.83 16.24
CA ASN A 354 -25.73 4.72 16.02
C ASN A 354 -26.20 3.27 16.26
N ILE A 355 -26.22 2.87 17.53
CA ILE A 355 -26.52 1.49 17.97
C ILE A 355 -27.92 1.04 17.52
N ASN A 356 -28.90 1.96 17.51
CA ASN A 356 -30.27 1.66 17.08
C ASN A 356 -30.31 1.27 15.60
N LEU A 357 -29.64 2.03 14.73
CA LEU A 357 -29.58 1.71 13.30
C LEU A 357 -28.80 0.42 13.06
N LYS A 358 -27.69 0.22 13.77
CA LYS A 358 -26.91 -1.02 13.70
C LYS A 358 -27.77 -2.26 14.00
N THR A 359 -28.56 -2.20 15.07
CA THR A 359 -29.46 -3.31 15.46
C THR A 359 -30.51 -3.59 14.37
N LYS A 360 -31.08 -2.53 13.77
CA LYS A 360 -32.04 -2.69 12.66
C LYS A 360 -31.41 -3.33 11.43
N ILE A 361 -30.21 -2.89 11.07
CA ILE A 361 -29.44 -3.46 9.95
C ILE A 361 -29.18 -4.94 10.20
N GLU A 362 -28.69 -5.30 11.38
CA GLU A 362 -28.39 -6.69 11.75
C GLU A 362 -29.64 -7.60 11.71
N GLN A 363 -30.78 -7.10 12.21
CA GLN A 363 -32.06 -7.82 12.14
C GLN A 363 -32.51 -8.01 10.69
N TRP A 364 -32.47 -6.95 9.88
CA TRP A 364 -32.86 -7.02 8.47
C TRP A 364 -31.98 -8.01 7.69
N VAL A 365 -30.66 -7.99 7.89
CA VAL A 365 -29.72 -8.94 7.28
C VAL A 365 -30.08 -10.39 7.64
N LEU A 366 -30.41 -10.64 8.92
CA LEU A 366 -30.80 -11.98 9.37
C LEU A 366 -32.10 -12.45 8.72
N GLU A 367 -33.10 -11.57 8.62
CA GLU A 367 -34.37 -11.87 7.97
C GLU A 367 -34.20 -12.19 6.48
N GLN A 368 -33.37 -11.43 5.76
CA GLN A 368 -33.11 -11.70 4.34
C GLN A 368 -32.40 -13.03 4.13
N LYS A 369 -31.38 -13.34 4.94
CA LYS A 369 -30.71 -14.65 4.92
C LYS A 369 -31.70 -15.80 5.13
N GLN A 370 -32.62 -15.68 6.07
CA GLN A 370 -33.64 -16.70 6.34
C GLN A 370 -34.63 -16.84 5.17
N LYS A 371 -35.08 -15.73 4.59
CA LYS A 371 -35.98 -15.73 3.42
C LYS A 371 -35.31 -16.37 2.21
N HIS A 372 -34.03 -16.12 1.99
CA HIS A 372 -33.29 -16.71 0.88
C HIS A 372 -33.06 -18.22 1.09
N ALA A 373 -32.70 -18.65 2.30
CA ALA A 373 -32.51 -20.08 2.62
C ALA A 373 -33.81 -20.91 2.59
N ALA A 374 -34.98 -20.27 2.69
CA ALA A 374 -36.29 -20.92 2.62
C ALA A 374 -36.86 -21.02 1.19
N LYS A 375 -36.22 -20.38 0.20
CA LYS A 375 -36.52 -20.53 -1.23
C LYS A 375 -35.71 -21.68 -1.81
#